data_AF-A0A6I9XAD4-F1
#
_entry.id   AF-A0A6I9XAD4-F1
#
_cell.length_a   1.000
_cell.length_b   1.000
_cell.length_c   1.000
_cell.angle_alpha   90.00
_cell.angle_beta   90.00
_cell.angle_gamma   90.00
#
_symmetry.space_group_name_H-M   'P 1'
#
loop_
_entity.id
_entity.type
_entity.pdbx_description
1 polymer ?
#
loop_
_entity_poly.entity_id
_entity_poly.type
_entity_poly.pdbx_seq_one_letter_code
_entity_poly.pdbx_strand_id
1 'polypeptide(L)'
;MKTHQEVSNNRLLAEIQNTLGTFGLNGLDRLLCFMIVKELQNFLIMFQKIVLRDKGVHEALKSLMRSVSPLKGLVANCNRVYSTAITKTQKIWAAYLDTIMKVGQMQILRRQIGNELNYSCRFDSKHLAAALENLNKAILADIEAHYQDPSLPCPKEDNTLLYEITAYLEAAGIHNPLNKIYITTKRLPYFPIVNFLFLISQLPKLQYNKNSGMVCRKPADPIDWPPLVLGLLTLLKQFHSRYTEQFLGLIGQFVRSTMEQCTSQKVPEMPADVVGALLFLEDYVRYTKLPRRVVEAHVPNFIFDEFRTVL
;
A
#
# COMPACT_ATOMS: atom_id res chain seq x y z
N MET A 1 23.09 -5.48 2.67
CA MET A 1 23.96 -4.28 2.68
C MET A 1 24.42 -4.02 4.10
N LYS A 2 25.71 -3.73 4.33
CA LYS A 2 26.38 -3.78 5.65
C LYS A 2 27.07 -2.46 6.02
N THR A 3 26.53 -1.32 5.60
CA THR A 3 27.00 -0.01 6.05
C THR A 3 25.79 0.76 6.55
N HIS A 4 25.81 1.16 7.83
CA HIS A 4 24.88 2.16 8.40
C HIS A 4 25.19 3.58 7.88
N GLN A 5 25.73 3.67 6.66
CA GLN A 5 26.06 4.93 6.04
C GLN A 5 24.76 5.56 5.55
N GLU A 6 24.50 6.78 5.98
CA GLU A 6 23.36 7.56 5.52
C GLU A 6 23.50 7.78 4.01
N VAL A 7 22.66 7.11 3.22
CA VAL A 7 22.67 7.21 1.75
C VAL A 7 21.72 8.30 1.26
N SER A 8 20.67 8.60 2.03
CA SER A 8 19.68 9.63 1.68
C SER A 8 18.98 10.15 2.93
N ASN A 9 18.76 11.46 2.98
CA ASN A 9 17.97 12.17 3.99
C ASN A 9 17.28 13.39 3.37
N ASN A 10 16.51 14.13 4.17
CA ASN A 10 15.82 15.33 3.68
C ASN A 10 16.80 16.39 3.14
N ARG A 11 18.04 16.45 3.65
CA ARG A 11 19.05 17.38 3.14
C ARG A 11 19.42 17.06 1.69
N LEU A 12 19.53 15.78 1.33
CA LEU A 12 19.83 15.39 -0.04
C LEU A 12 18.81 15.96 -1.04
N LEU A 13 17.51 15.90 -0.72
CA LEU A 13 16.48 16.41 -1.62
C LEU A 13 16.46 17.94 -1.69
N ALA A 14 16.69 18.62 -0.55
CA ALA A 14 16.88 20.06 -0.54
C ALA A 14 18.09 20.48 -1.39
N GLU A 15 19.22 19.78 -1.30
CA GLU A 15 20.41 20.06 -2.13
C GLU A 15 20.15 19.79 -3.62
N ILE A 16 19.44 18.71 -3.95
CA ILE A 16 19.01 18.43 -5.33
C ILE A 16 18.10 19.56 -5.83
N GLN A 17 17.19 20.06 -4.99
CA GLN A 17 16.35 21.19 -5.36
C GLN A 17 17.16 22.47 -5.57
N ASN A 18 18.09 22.78 -4.67
CA ASN A 18 18.95 23.97 -4.80
C ASN A 18 19.78 23.92 -6.10
N THR A 19 20.17 22.72 -6.52
CA THR A 19 21.02 22.52 -7.70
C THR A 19 20.24 22.46 -9.00
N LEU A 20 19.11 21.74 -9.04
CA LEU A 20 18.36 21.46 -10.27
C LEU A 20 17.03 22.23 -10.39
N GLY A 21 16.65 22.95 -9.32
CA GLY A 21 15.38 23.64 -9.20
C GLY A 21 14.16 22.71 -9.13
N THR A 22 12.98 23.33 -9.06
CA THR A 22 11.67 22.67 -9.07
C THR A 22 11.49 21.76 -10.29
N PHE A 23 11.99 22.17 -11.46
CA PHE A 23 11.92 21.39 -12.69
C PHE A 23 12.73 20.09 -12.63
N GLY A 24 13.92 20.12 -12.03
CA GLY A 24 14.75 18.94 -11.84
C GLY A 24 14.10 17.90 -10.93
N LEU A 25 13.55 18.34 -9.80
CA LEU A 25 12.81 17.45 -8.90
C LEU A 25 11.55 16.88 -9.55
N ASN A 26 10.80 17.67 -10.33
CA ASN A 26 9.65 17.17 -11.08
C ASN A 26 10.07 16.13 -12.14
N GLY A 27 11.18 16.36 -12.84
CA GLY A 27 11.76 15.40 -13.77
C GLY A 27 12.15 14.07 -13.11
N LEU A 28 12.75 14.13 -11.92
CA LEU A 28 13.08 12.94 -11.12
C LEU A 28 11.81 12.18 -10.68
N ASP A 29 10.77 12.89 -10.24
CA ASP A 29 9.48 12.28 -9.89
C ASP A 29 8.84 11.56 -11.09
N ARG A 30 8.90 12.16 -12.28
CA ARG A 30 8.43 11.53 -13.53
C ARG A 30 9.25 10.30 -13.89
N LEU A 31 10.56 10.33 -13.73
CA LEU A 31 11.42 9.15 -13.94
C LEU A 31 11.00 8.00 -13.02
N LEU A 32 10.80 8.29 -11.72
CA LEU A 32 10.31 7.31 -10.75
C LEU A 32 8.94 6.75 -11.15
N CYS A 33 8.03 7.56 -11.73
CA CYS A 33 6.77 7.07 -12.27
C CYS A 33 6.99 5.99 -13.35
N PHE A 34 7.87 6.25 -14.32
CA PHE A 34 8.16 5.28 -15.39
C PHE A 34 8.82 4.00 -14.86
N MET A 35 9.69 4.14 -13.86
CA MET A 35 10.29 2.98 -13.20
C MET A 35 9.23 2.15 -12.44
N ILE A 36 8.30 2.79 -11.74
CA ILE A 36 7.15 2.11 -11.10
C ILE A 36 6.30 1.39 -12.15
N VAL A 37 5.99 2.03 -13.29
CA VAL A 37 5.26 1.39 -14.40
C VAL A 37 5.96 0.10 -14.84
N LYS A 38 7.28 0.15 -15.06
CA LYS A 38 8.07 -1.01 -15.47
C LYS A 38 7.99 -2.14 -14.44
N GLU A 39 8.16 -1.85 -13.16
CA GLU A 39 8.09 -2.86 -12.10
C GLU A 39 6.68 -3.46 -11.96
N LEU A 40 5.62 -2.66 -12.10
CA LEU A 40 4.24 -3.15 -12.10
C LEU A 40 3.92 -4.00 -13.35
N GLN A 41 4.51 -3.69 -14.50
CA GLN A 41 4.40 -4.55 -15.69
C GLN A 41 5.15 -5.87 -15.50
N ASN A 42 6.35 -5.84 -14.91
CA ASN A 42 7.10 -7.04 -14.53
C ASN A 42 6.29 -7.92 -13.57
N PHE A 43 5.63 -7.30 -12.59
CA PHE A 43 4.70 -7.97 -11.68
C PHE A 43 3.61 -8.74 -12.45
N LEU A 44 2.93 -8.08 -13.39
CA LEU A 44 1.86 -8.73 -14.17
C LEU A 44 2.38 -9.91 -15.00
N ILE A 45 3.55 -9.77 -15.63
CA ILE A 45 4.20 -10.83 -16.40
C ILE A 45 4.53 -12.02 -15.48
N MET A 46 5.12 -11.75 -14.31
CA MET A 46 5.44 -12.74 -13.30
C MET A 46 4.18 -13.45 -12.80
N PHE A 47 3.13 -12.69 -12.47
CA PHE A 47 1.86 -13.24 -11.98
C PHE A 47 1.24 -14.16 -13.04
N GLN A 48 1.21 -13.75 -14.30
CA GLN A 48 0.69 -14.58 -15.38
C GLN A 48 1.48 -15.88 -15.54
N LYS A 49 2.82 -15.81 -15.48
CA LYS A 49 3.70 -16.96 -15.72
C LYS A 49 3.76 -17.94 -14.55
N ILE A 50 3.89 -17.44 -13.32
CA ILE A 50 4.17 -18.26 -12.13
C ILE A 50 2.88 -18.59 -11.37
N VAL A 51 1.90 -17.69 -11.34
CA VAL A 51 0.66 -17.88 -10.58
C VAL A 51 -0.42 -18.56 -11.42
N LEU A 52 -0.66 -18.06 -12.63
CA LEU A 52 -1.82 -18.50 -13.43
C LEU A 52 -1.55 -19.72 -14.32
N ARG A 53 -0.31 -19.93 -14.77
CA ARG A 53 0.06 -21.08 -15.64
C ARG A 53 0.52 -22.31 -14.87
N ASP A 54 0.91 -22.15 -13.60
CA ASP A 54 1.38 -23.26 -12.78
C ASP A 54 0.20 -24.00 -12.12
N LYS A 55 -0.02 -25.26 -12.52
CA LYS A 55 -1.14 -26.07 -12.03
C LYS A 55 -1.11 -26.27 -10.51
N GLY A 56 0.07 -26.44 -9.92
CA GLY A 56 0.22 -26.68 -8.49
C GLY A 56 -0.16 -25.46 -7.65
N VAL A 57 0.29 -24.27 -8.08
CA VAL A 57 -0.11 -22.99 -7.46
C VAL A 57 -1.60 -22.76 -7.63
N HIS A 58 -2.13 -22.97 -8.84
CA HIS A 58 -3.54 -22.75 -9.12
C HIS A 58 -4.45 -23.57 -8.20
N GLU A 59 -4.17 -24.86 -8.03
CA GLU A 59 -4.93 -25.74 -7.13
C GLU A 59 -4.75 -25.36 -5.66
N ALA A 60 -3.55 -24.92 -5.26
CA ALA A 60 -3.32 -24.43 -3.90
C ALA A 60 -4.17 -23.18 -3.59
N LEU A 61 -4.21 -22.21 -4.51
CA LEU A 61 -5.01 -20.99 -4.36
C LEU A 61 -6.51 -21.28 -4.37
N LYS A 62 -6.96 -22.18 -5.25
CA LYS A 62 -8.36 -22.62 -5.31
C LYS A 62 -8.80 -23.33 -4.03
N SER A 63 -7.95 -24.20 -3.49
CA SER A 63 -8.19 -24.86 -2.20
C SER A 63 -8.26 -23.87 -1.04
N LEU A 64 -7.33 -22.90 -1.01
CA LEU A 64 -7.35 -21.86 0.01
C LEU A 64 -8.61 -21.00 -0.11
N MET A 65 -9.01 -20.59 -1.32
CA MET A 65 -10.24 -19.81 -1.55
C MET A 65 -11.50 -20.49 -0.98
N ARG A 66 -11.58 -21.83 -1.07
CA ARG A 66 -12.68 -22.60 -0.46
C ARG A 66 -12.61 -22.56 1.06
N SER A 67 -11.40 -22.68 1.61
CA SER A 67 -11.16 -22.73 3.06
C SER A 67 -11.42 -21.39 3.76
N VAL A 68 -11.22 -20.27 3.05
CA VAL A 68 -11.42 -18.89 3.57
C VAL A 68 -12.83 -18.35 3.29
N SER A 69 -13.68 -19.12 2.61
CA SER A 69 -15.05 -18.73 2.30
C SER A 69 -16.03 -19.29 3.33
N PRO A 70 -16.95 -18.49 3.89
CA PRO A 70 -17.16 -17.06 3.64
C PRO A 70 -16.15 -16.17 4.39
N LEU A 71 -15.81 -15.00 3.83
CA LEU A 71 -14.83 -14.05 4.41
C LEU A 71 -15.21 -13.55 5.82
N LYS A 72 -16.50 -13.51 6.14
CA LYS A 72 -16.97 -13.13 7.49
C LYS A 72 -16.86 -14.25 8.51
N GLY A 73 -16.73 -15.51 8.08
CA GLY A 73 -16.56 -16.66 8.96
C GLY A 73 -15.13 -16.81 9.48
N LEU A 74 -14.93 -17.78 10.39
CA LEU A 74 -13.61 -18.14 10.93
C LEU A 74 -13.04 -19.34 10.17
N VAL A 75 -11.71 -19.40 10.08
CA VAL A 75 -10.99 -20.52 9.48
C VAL A 75 -10.54 -21.49 10.57
N ALA A 76 -11.13 -22.68 10.60
CA ALA A 76 -10.70 -23.76 11.49
C ALA A 76 -9.26 -24.18 11.15
N ASN A 77 -8.43 -24.39 12.17
CA ASN A 77 -7.00 -24.73 12.01
C ASN A 77 -6.24 -23.75 11.08
N CYS A 78 -6.57 -22.45 11.16
CA CYS A 78 -6.02 -21.39 10.32
C CYS A 78 -4.49 -21.44 10.16
N ASN A 79 -3.74 -21.71 11.24
CA ASN A 79 -2.28 -21.84 11.20
C ASN A 79 -1.83 -22.90 10.18
N ARG A 80 -2.45 -24.08 10.19
CA ARG A 80 -2.16 -25.17 9.24
C ARG A 80 -2.61 -24.84 7.82
N VAL A 81 -3.80 -24.25 7.67
CA VAL A 81 -4.35 -23.86 6.37
C VAL A 81 -3.44 -22.86 5.67
N TYR A 82 -3.06 -21.78 6.36
CA TYR A 82 -2.23 -20.72 5.80
C TYR A 82 -0.79 -21.17 5.57
N SER A 83 -0.15 -21.85 6.54
CA SER A 83 1.21 -22.40 6.35
C SER A 83 1.29 -23.34 5.15
N THR A 84 0.32 -24.26 5.00
CA THR A 84 0.27 -25.19 3.86
C THR A 84 0.16 -24.43 2.54
N ALA A 85 -0.67 -23.39 2.48
CA ALA A 85 -0.81 -22.57 1.29
C ALA A 85 0.51 -21.83 0.96
N ILE A 86 1.12 -21.17 1.96
CA ILE A 86 2.40 -20.45 1.82
C ILE A 86 3.49 -21.37 1.28
N THR A 87 3.63 -22.59 1.83
CA THR A 87 4.62 -23.57 1.37
C THR A 87 4.38 -23.97 -0.09
N LYS A 88 3.13 -24.22 -0.49
CA LYS A 88 2.80 -24.59 -1.89
C LYS A 88 3.02 -23.44 -2.88
N THR A 89 3.01 -22.20 -2.42
CA THR A 89 3.21 -21.00 -3.24
C THR A 89 4.59 -20.36 -3.05
N GLN A 90 5.51 -21.00 -2.34
CA GLN A 90 6.80 -20.42 -1.91
C GLN A 90 7.63 -19.83 -3.07
N LYS A 91 7.58 -20.46 -4.25
CA LYS A 91 8.30 -20.03 -5.46
C LYS A 91 7.93 -18.63 -5.98
N ILE A 92 6.80 -18.09 -5.54
CA ILE A 92 6.33 -16.75 -5.95
C ILE A 92 7.03 -15.65 -5.14
N TRP A 93 7.31 -15.91 -3.85
CA TRP A 93 7.55 -14.86 -2.87
C TRP A 93 8.85 -14.07 -3.05
N ALA A 94 9.91 -14.70 -3.55
CA ALA A 94 11.17 -13.99 -3.76
C ALA A 94 11.05 -12.89 -4.84
N ALA A 95 10.53 -13.23 -6.02
CA ALA A 95 10.32 -12.27 -7.11
C ALA A 95 9.23 -11.23 -6.76
N TYR A 96 8.19 -11.67 -6.05
CA TYR A 96 7.13 -10.79 -5.57
C TYR A 96 7.68 -9.75 -4.59
N LEU A 97 8.47 -10.18 -3.61
CA LEU A 97 9.08 -9.31 -2.61
C LEU A 97 9.98 -8.26 -3.26
N ASP A 98 10.88 -8.67 -4.16
CA ASP A 98 11.78 -7.75 -4.88
C ASP A 98 10.99 -6.65 -5.61
N THR A 99 9.92 -7.02 -6.30
CA THR A 99 9.08 -6.05 -7.02
C THR A 99 8.39 -5.08 -6.05
N ILE A 100 7.80 -5.59 -4.98
CA ILE A 100 7.12 -4.76 -3.97
C ILE A 100 8.10 -3.83 -3.25
N MET A 101 9.30 -4.31 -2.89
CA MET A 101 10.33 -3.47 -2.26
C MET A 101 10.75 -2.31 -3.17
N LYS A 102 11.02 -2.58 -4.46
CA LYS A 102 11.39 -1.54 -5.43
C LYS A 102 10.29 -0.50 -5.60
N VAL A 103 9.04 -0.94 -5.78
CA VAL A 103 7.89 -0.02 -5.90
C VAL A 103 7.73 0.81 -4.63
N GLY A 104 7.83 0.19 -3.46
CA GLY A 104 7.74 0.87 -2.17
C GLY A 104 8.84 1.91 -1.97
N GLN A 105 10.09 1.57 -2.26
CA GLN A 105 11.23 2.49 -2.18
C GLN A 105 11.05 3.70 -3.11
N MET A 106 10.64 3.46 -4.36
CA MET A 106 10.36 4.56 -5.29
C MET A 106 9.22 5.44 -4.77
N GLN A 107 8.18 4.86 -4.16
CA GLN A 107 7.08 5.64 -3.57
C GLN A 107 7.50 6.48 -2.36
N ILE A 108 8.46 6.00 -1.56
CA ILE A 108 9.06 6.82 -0.49
C ILE A 108 9.74 8.03 -1.10
N LEU A 109 10.59 7.82 -2.12
CA LEU A 109 11.29 8.90 -2.80
C LEU A 109 10.32 9.93 -3.41
N ARG A 110 9.28 9.46 -4.12
CA ARG A 110 8.24 10.35 -4.69
C ARG A 110 7.55 11.19 -3.62
N ARG A 111 7.24 10.60 -2.45
CA ARG A 111 6.63 11.32 -1.33
C ARG A 111 7.57 12.37 -0.74
N GLN A 112 8.86 12.06 -0.61
CA GLN A 112 9.83 13.02 -0.11
C GLN A 112 10.04 14.17 -1.12
N ILE A 113 10.10 13.88 -2.42
CA ILE A 113 10.14 14.89 -3.48
C ILE A 113 8.89 15.78 -3.41
N GLY A 114 7.70 15.18 -3.30
CA GLY A 114 6.46 15.93 -3.16
C GLY A 114 6.45 16.85 -1.93
N ASN A 115 6.98 16.39 -0.80
CA ASN A 115 7.10 17.21 0.41
C ASN A 115 8.06 18.40 0.20
N GLU A 116 9.20 18.18 -0.45
CA GLU A 116 10.21 19.23 -0.70
C GLU A 116 9.69 20.28 -1.69
N LEU A 117 9.04 19.83 -2.77
CA LEU A 117 8.34 20.71 -3.71
C LEU A 117 7.25 21.54 -3.02
N ASN A 118 6.48 20.92 -2.12
CA ASN A 118 5.42 21.60 -1.39
C ASN A 118 5.96 22.63 -0.40
N TYR A 119 7.00 22.26 0.36
CA TYR A 119 7.67 23.15 1.29
C TYR A 119 8.18 24.40 0.57
N SER A 120 8.89 24.20 -0.54
CA SER A 120 9.47 25.28 -1.34
C SER A 120 8.41 26.15 -2.01
N CYS A 121 7.37 25.55 -2.59
CA CYS A 121 6.27 26.31 -3.18
C CYS A 121 5.57 27.21 -2.15
N ARG A 122 5.37 26.72 -0.93
CA ARG A 122 4.75 27.50 0.17
C ARG A 122 5.64 28.62 0.67
N PHE A 123 6.95 28.44 0.65
CA PHE A 123 7.91 29.45 1.09
C PHE A 123 8.14 30.52 0.01
N ASP A 124 8.51 30.11 -1.20
CA ASP A 124 8.91 31.01 -2.29
C ASP A 124 7.72 31.58 -3.07
N SER A 125 6.57 30.90 -3.05
CA SER A 125 5.41 31.22 -3.91
C SER A 125 4.07 31.05 -3.19
N LYS A 126 3.97 31.58 -1.97
CA LYS A 126 2.79 31.46 -1.09
C LYS A 126 1.44 31.77 -1.76
N HIS A 127 1.38 32.77 -2.63
CA HIS A 127 0.14 33.16 -3.31
C HIS A 127 -0.27 32.13 -4.36
N LEU A 128 0.69 31.56 -5.09
CA LEU A 128 0.45 30.47 -6.04
C LEU A 128 -0.02 29.21 -5.31
N ALA A 129 0.66 28.83 -4.22
CA ALA A 129 0.26 27.69 -3.41
C ALA A 129 -1.19 27.84 -2.90
N ALA A 130 -1.55 29.00 -2.36
CA ALA A 130 -2.91 29.27 -1.91
C ALA A 130 -3.94 29.26 -3.05
N ALA A 131 -3.60 29.83 -4.22
CA ALA A 131 -4.47 29.82 -5.39
C ALA A 131 -4.73 28.38 -5.90
N LEU A 132 -3.68 27.56 -6.01
CA LEU A 132 -3.78 26.17 -6.44
C LEU A 132 -4.59 25.32 -5.45
N GLU A 133 -4.37 25.49 -4.15
CA GLU A 133 -5.15 24.78 -3.11
C GLU A 133 -6.62 25.18 -3.14
N ASN A 134 -6.93 26.47 -3.28
CA ASN A 134 -8.30 26.95 -3.35
C ASN A 134 -9.01 26.49 -4.63
N LEU A 135 -8.31 26.55 -5.77
CA LEU A 135 -8.86 26.07 -7.04
C LEU A 135 -9.15 24.56 -7.00
N ASN A 136 -8.23 23.76 -6.47
CA ASN A 136 -8.43 22.32 -6.31
C ASN A 136 -9.62 22.00 -5.39
N LYS A 137 -9.77 22.72 -4.28
CA LYS A 137 -10.92 22.57 -3.37
C LYS A 137 -12.23 22.96 -4.04
N ALA A 138 -12.25 24.08 -4.76
CA ALA A 138 -13.45 24.57 -5.46
C ALA A 138 -13.92 23.57 -6.51
N ILE A 139 -13.02 23.07 -7.35
CA ILE A 139 -13.35 22.08 -8.39
C ILE A 139 -13.90 20.79 -7.77
N LEU A 140 -13.27 20.29 -6.69
CA LEU A 140 -13.77 19.10 -6.01
C LEU A 140 -15.15 19.32 -5.40
N ALA A 141 -15.41 20.51 -4.83
CA ALA A 141 -16.71 20.87 -4.29
C ALA A 141 -17.79 20.94 -5.39
N ASP A 142 -17.46 21.52 -6.55
CA ASP A 142 -18.38 21.58 -7.69
C ASP A 142 -18.71 20.18 -8.24
N ILE A 143 -17.70 19.31 -8.33
CA ILE A 143 -17.89 17.90 -8.73
C ILE A 143 -18.79 17.18 -7.71
N GLU A 144 -18.53 17.33 -6.41
CA GLU A 144 -19.35 16.72 -5.36
C GLU A 144 -20.79 17.23 -5.40
N ALA A 145 -20.98 18.54 -5.61
CA ALA A 145 -22.30 19.14 -5.76
C ALA A 145 -23.05 18.56 -6.97
N HIS A 146 -22.39 18.36 -8.11
CA HIS A 146 -22.99 17.70 -9.27
C HIS A 146 -23.41 16.25 -9.00
N TYR A 147 -22.65 15.49 -8.21
CA TYR A 147 -23.05 14.12 -7.83
C TYR A 147 -24.28 14.10 -6.91
N GLN A 148 -24.53 15.17 -6.14
CA GLN A 148 -25.74 15.32 -5.33
C GLN A 148 -26.92 15.86 -6.16
N ASP A 149 -26.64 16.79 -7.08
CA ASP A 149 -27.61 17.38 -8.00
C ASP A 149 -27.05 17.39 -9.44
N PRO A 150 -27.48 16.44 -10.30
CA PRO A 150 -27.01 16.32 -11.67
C PRO A 150 -27.31 17.53 -12.57
N SER A 151 -28.11 18.50 -12.11
CA SER A 151 -28.37 19.75 -12.86
C SER A 151 -27.22 20.76 -12.77
N LEU A 152 -26.33 20.63 -11.78
CA LEU A 152 -25.18 21.50 -11.59
C LEU A 152 -24.07 21.21 -12.61
N PRO A 153 -23.17 22.15 -12.92
CA PRO A 153 -22.09 21.92 -13.88
C PRO A 153 -21.01 20.98 -13.34
N CYS A 154 -20.45 20.14 -14.21
CA CYS A 154 -19.28 19.31 -13.93
C CYS A 154 -18.36 19.35 -15.16
N PRO A 155 -17.01 19.40 -14.99
CA PRO A 155 -16.09 19.30 -16.11
C PRO A 155 -16.36 18.02 -16.92
N LYS A 156 -16.71 18.18 -18.19
CA LYS A 156 -16.95 17.07 -19.13
C LYS A 156 -15.63 16.34 -19.45
N GLU A 157 -15.73 15.11 -19.99
CA GLU A 157 -14.55 14.29 -20.32
C GLU A 157 -13.60 14.94 -21.35
N ASP A 158 -14.11 15.80 -22.22
CA ASP A 158 -13.35 16.56 -23.21
C ASP A 158 -12.69 17.83 -22.65
N ASN A 159 -12.97 18.17 -21.38
CA ASN A 159 -12.40 19.34 -20.72
C ASN A 159 -10.97 19.06 -20.21
N THR A 160 -10.00 19.85 -20.66
CA THR A 160 -8.58 19.71 -20.30
C THR A 160 -8.24 20.25 -18.91
N LEU A 161 -9.16 20.96 -18.26
CA LEU A 161 -8.94 21.65 -16.99
C LEU A 161 -8.33 20.75 -15.91
N LEU A 162 -8.90 19.55 -15.71
CA LEU A 162 -8.40 18.61 -14.70
C LEU A 162 -6.98 18.14 -15.01
N TYR A 163 -6.66 17.93 -16.29
CA TYR A 163 -5.34 17.53 -16.73
C TYR A 163 -4.31 18.63 -16.49
N GLU A 164 -4.62 19.86 -16.90
CA GLU A 164 -3.73 21.02 -16.75
C GLU A 164 -3.47 21.34 -15.28
N ILE A 165 -4.52 21.41 -14.45
CA ILE A 165 -4.40 21.70 -13.02
C ILE A 165 -3.59 20.61 -12.31
N THR A 166 -3.76 19.34 -12.69
CA THR A 166 -2.98 18.24 -12.10
C THR A 166 -1.48 18.46 -12.30
N ALA A 167 -1.04 18.96 -13.46
CA ALA A 167 0.38 19.24 -13.69
C ALA A 167 0.91 20.33 -12.75
N TYR A 168 0.14 21.39 -12.49
CA TYR A 168 0.52 22.44 -11.53
C TYR A 168 0.50 21.95 -10.08
N LEU A 169 -0.49 21.14 -9.70
CA LEU A 169 -0.57 20.53 -8.37
C LEU A 169 0.61 19.57 -8.13
N GLU A 170 0.98 18.76 -9.13
CA GLU A 170 2.15 17.90 -9.06
C GLU A 170 3.45 18.71 -8.91
N ALA A 171 3.61 19.78 -9.70
CA ALA A 171 4.78 20.66 -9.62
C ALA A 171 4.89 21.42 -8.30
N ALA A 172 3.76 21.78 -7.67
CA ALA A 172 3.69 22.42 -6.37
C ALA A 172 3.75 21.41 -5.20
N GLY A 173 3.90 20.11 -5.46
CA GLY A 173 3.88 19.07 -4.42
C GLY A 173 2.52 18.89 -3.73
N ILE A 174 1.44 19.44 -4.29
CA ILE A 174 0.07 19.37 -3.76
C ILE A 174 -0.63 18.12 -4.33
N HIS A 175 -0.09 16.94 -4.03
CA HIS A 175 -0.68 15.67 -4.48
C HIS A 175 -0.30 14.50 -3.56
N ASN A 176 -0.94 13.34 -3.74
CA ASN A 176 -0.54 12.10 -3.08
C ASN A 176 -0.06 11.08 -4.12
N PRO A 177 1.26 10.79 -4.20
CA PRO A 177 1.80 9.79 -5.13
C PRO A 177 1.16 8.40 -5.04
N LEU A 178 0.65 8.02 -3.87
CA LEU A 178 -0.02 6.72 -3.66
C LEU A 178 -1.39 6.63 -4.32
N ASN A 179 -2.00 7.77 -4.68
CA ASN A 179 -3.29 7.79 -5.36
C ASN A 179 -3.17 7.63 -6.89
N LYS A 180 -1.96 7.71 -7.44
CA LYS A 180 -1.71 7.65 -8.88
C LYS A 180 -1.97 6.25 -9.44
N ILE A 181 -2.68 6.21 -10.56
CA ILE A 181 -2.83 5.01 -11.40
C ILE A 181 -1.69 5.05 -12.43
N TYR A 182 -0.80 4.07 -12.35
CA TYR A 182 0.37 3.93 -13.23
C TYR A 182 0.10 3.02 -14.41
N ILE A 183 -0.72 1.98 -14.21
CA ILE A 183 -1.02 0.99 -15.25
C ILE A 183 -2.51 0.72 -15.33
N THR A 184 -2.99 0.47 -16.53
CA THR A 184 -4.33 -0.08 -16.76
C THR A 184 -4.28 -1.59 -16.57
N THR A 185 -5.16 -2.14 -15.75
CA THR A 185 -5.20 -3.57 -15.45
C THR A 185 -6.47 -4.23 -15.96
N LYS A 186 -6.37 -5.50 -16.36
CA LYS A 186 -7.53 -6.36 -16.59
C LYS A 186 -7.86 -7.13 -15.31
N ARG A 187 -9.04 -7.75 -15.27
CA ARG A 187 -9.43 -8.66 -14.19
C ARG A 187 -8.34 -9.72 -14.00
N LEU A 188 -7.77 -9.77 -12.80
CA LEU A 188 -6.72 -10.71 -12.42
C LEU A 188 -7.26 -11.72 -11.40
N PRO A 189 -7.43 -13.01 -11.78
CA PRO A 189 -7.89 -14.04 -10.86
C PRO A 189 -6.93 -14.22 -9.69
N TYR A 190 -7.46 -14.59 -8.53
CA TYR A 190 -6.70 -14.82 -7.29
C TYR A 190 -5.91 -13.62 -6.76
N PHE A 191 -6.04 -12.43 -7.34
CA PHE A 191 -5.24 -11.28 -6.95
C PHE A 191 -5.34 -10.94 -5.45
N PRO A 192 -6.53 -10.82 -4.81
CA PRO A 192 -6.61 -10.52 -3.38
C PRO A 192 -5.96 -11.59 -2.51
N ILE A 193 -6.21 -12.86 -2.82
CA ILE A 193 -5.73 -13.98 -2.01
C ILE A 193 -4.22 -14.17 -2.13
N VAL A 194 -3.63 -13.87 -3.29
CA VAL A 194 -2.17 -13.88 -3.46
C VAL A 194 -1.52 -12.72 -2.71
N ASN A 195 -2.09 -11.51 -2.76
CA ASN A 195 -1.58 -10.37 -1.97
C ASN A 195 -1.68 -10.65 -0.47
N PHE A 196 -2.79 -11.24 -0.03
CA PHE A 196 -2.98 -11.67 1.36
C PHE A 196 -1.93 -12.70 1.78
N LEU A 197 -1.78 -13.79 1.01
CA LEU A 197 -0.77 -14.82 1.25
C LEU A 197 0.65 -14.26 1.27
N PHE A 198 0.95 -13.35 0.34
CA PHE A 198 2.24 -12.68 0.29
C PHE A 198 2.50 -11.92 1.59
N LEU A 199 1.56 -11.09 2.06
CA LEU A 199 1.70 -10.34 3.32
C LEU A 199 1.99 -11.30 4.48
N ILE A 200 1.13 -12.29 4.71
CA ILE A 200 1.29 -13.21 5.86
C ILE A 200 2.52 -14.10 5.74
N SER A 201 3.06 -14.31 4.54
CA SER A 201 4.34 -15.01 4.36
C SER A 201 5.57 -14.19 4.76
N GLN A 202 5.44 -12.85 4.87
CA GLN A 202 6.52 -11.98 5.34
C GLN A 202 6.44 -11.71 6.85
N LEU A 203 5.25 -11.76 7.47
CA LEU A 203 5.07 -11.44 8.89
C LEU A 203 5.97 -12.25 9.85
N PRO A 204 6.20 -13.57 9.65
CA PRO A 204 7.09 -14.34 10.52
C PRO A 204 8.56 -13.90 10.50
N LYS A 205 8.96 -13.10 9.50
CA LYS A 205 10.30 -12.55 9.35
C LYS A 205 10.45 -11.17 9.99
N LEU A 206 9.34 -10.62 10.49
CA LEU A 206 9.28 -9.29 11.09
C LEU A 206 9.01 -9.39 12.58
N GLN A 207 9.44 -8.36 13.31
CA GLN A 207 9.18 -8.18 14.73
C GLN A 207 8.95 -6.70 15.01
N TYR A 208 8.09 -6.42 15.98
CA TYR A 208 7.86 -5.05 16.42
C TYR A 208 8.95 -4.61 17.41
N ASN A 209 9.39 -3.36 17.27
CA ASN A 209 10.29 -2.67 18.17
C ASN A 209 9.69 -1.30 18.53
N LYS A 210 9.61 -0.96 19.81
CA LYS A 210 9.04 0.32 20.28
C LYS A 210 9.68 1.56 19.66
N ASN A 211 11.00 1.53 19.45
CA ASN A 211 11.76 2.69 18.98
C ASN A 211 11.73 2.84 17.45
N SER A 212 11.62 1.73 16.72
CA SER A 212 11.80 1.70 15.26
C SER A 212 10.58 1.20 14.49
N GLY A 213 9.52 0.80 15.17
CA GLY A 213 8.36 0.15 14.56
C GLY A 213 8.67 -1.28 14.12
N MET A 214 8.08 -1.70 13.01
CA MET A 214 8.30 -3.03 12.45
C MET A 214 9.68 -3.15 11.81
N VAL A 215 10.47 -4.12 12.26
CA VAL A 215 11.82 -4.39 11.78
C VAL A 215 11.99 -5.86 11.43
N CYS A 216 12.97 -6.17 10.59
CA CYS A 216 13.32 -7.56 10.30
C CYS A 216 13.92 -8.25 11.52
N ARG A 217 13.51 -9.51 11.73
CA ARG A 217 14.10 -10.39 12.75
C ARG A 217 15.55 -10.71 12.41
N LYS A 218 15.83 -10.96 11.14
CA LYS A 218 17.16 -11.28 10.64
C LYS A 218 17.68 -10.10 9.80
N PRO A 219 18.82 -9.49 10.15
CA PRO A 219 19.39 -8.39 9.37
C PRO A 219 19.75 -8.75 7.92
N ALA A 220 19.85 -10.05 7.60
CA ALA A 220 20.13 -10.54 6.25
C ALA A 220 18.86 -10.61 5.36
N ASP A 221 17.67 -10.58 5.95
CA ASP A 221 16.43 -10.65 5.18
C ASP A 221 16.21 -9.31 4.43
N PRO A 222 15.95 -9.32 3.12
CA PRO A 222 15.84 -8.11 2.29
C PRO A 222 14.45 -7.46 2.41
N ILE A 223 13.90 -7.42 3.62
CA ILE A 223 12.58 -6.86 3.88
C ILE A 223 12.77 -5.54 4.62
N ASP A 224 11.98 -4.56 4.25
CA ASP A 224 11.86 -3.31 4.98
C ASP A 224 10.38 -2.93 5.04
N TRP A 225 9.92 -2.54 6.22
CA TRP A 225 8.49 -2.41 6.49
C TRP A 225 7.84 -1.27 5.70
N PRO A 226 8.35 -0.02 5.72
CA PRO A 226 7.70 1.05 4.97
C PRO A 226 7.66 0.78 3.44
N PRO A 227 8.73 0.29 2.78
CA PRO A 227 8.63 -0.15 1.39
C PRO A 227 7.64 -1.29 1.17
N LEU A 228 7.56 -2.28 2.07
CA LEU A 228 6.58 -3.38 1.97
C LEU A 228 5.14 -2.84 1.92
N VAL A 229 4.81 -1.97 2.86
CA VAL A 229 3.48 -1.38 2.95
C VAL A 229 3.19 -0.53 1.71
N LEU A 230 4.05 0.44 1.40
CA LEU A 230 3.82 1.38 0.30
C LEU A 230 3.80 0.69 -1.07
N GLY A 231 4.60 -0.36 -1.25
CA GLY A 231 4.58 -1.20 -2.44
C GLY A 231 3.26 -1.95 -2.60
N LEU A 232 2.74 -2.56 -1.54
CA LEU A 232 1.43 -3.25 -1.56
C LEU A 232 0.27 -2.28 -1.79
N LEU A 233 0.25 -1.13 -1.09
CA LEU A 233 -0.75 -0.09 -1.29
C LEU A 233 -0.77 0.39 -2.75
N THR A 234 0.43 0.63 -3.30
CA THR A 234 0.59 1.06 -4.70
C THR A 234 0.05 0.00 -5.64
N LEU A 235 0.41 -1.27 -5.45
CA LEU A 235 -0.05 -2.37 -6.29
C LEU A 235 -1.58 -2.52 -6.24
N LEU A 236 -2.17 -2.54 -5.04
CA LEU A 236 -3.61 -2.66 -4.83
C LEU A 236 -4.38 -1.52 -5.51
N LYS A 237 -3.85 -0.29 -5.46
CA LYS A 237 -4.46 0.89 -6.09
C LYS A 237 -4.58 0.79 -7.61
N GLN A 238 -3.76 -0.05 -8.27
CA GLN A 238 -3.81 -0.24 -9.73
C GLN A 238 -4.99 -1.08 -10.20
N PHE A 239 -5.70 -1.73 -9.27
CA PHE A 239 -6.81 -2.61 -9.55
C PHE A 239 -8.11 -2.03 -8.97
N HIS A 240 -9.24 -2.56 -9.45
CA HIS A 240 -10.56 -2.17 -8.97
C HIS A 240 -10.66 -2.31 -7.43
N SER A 241 -11.30 -1.33 -6.77
CA SER A 241 -11.42 -1.21 -5.30
C SER A 241 -11.93 -2.49 -4.62
N ARG A 242 -12.87 -3.21 -5.25
CA ARG A 242 -13.38 -4.53 -4.81
C ARG A 242 -12.28 -5.55 -4.49
N TYR A 243 -11.14 -5.50 -5.17
CA TYR A 243 -10.01 -6.39 -4.85
C TYR A 243 -9.34 -6.03 -3.53
N THR A 244 -9.18 -4.72 -3.28
CA THR A 244 -8.66 -4.21 -2.01
C THR A 244 -9.60 -4.55 -0.86
N GLU A 245 -10.92 -4.39 -1.06
CA GLU A 245 -11.92 -4.79 -0.07
C GLU A 245 -11.84 -6.28 0.28
N GLN A 246 -11.71 -7.17 -0.71
CA GLN A 246 -11.51 -8.60 -0.46
C GLN A 246 -10.20 -8.89 0.27
N PHE A 247 -9.12 -8.20 -0.07
CA PHE A 247 -7.82 -8.34 0.58
C PHE A 247 -7.89 -7.91 2.06
N LEU A 248 -8.51 -6.77 2.37
CA LEU A 248 -8.72 -6.33 3.75
C LEU A 248 -9.62 -7.31 4.52
N GLY A 249 -10.67 -7.84 3.88
CA GLY A 249 -11.51 -8.88 4.47
C GLY A 249 -10.76 -10.17 4.82
N LEU A 250 -9.80 -10.59 3.98
CA LEU A 250 -8.93 -11.73 4.26
C LEU A 250 -7.99 -11.47 5.44
N ILE A 251 -7.41 -10.26 5.56
CA ILE A 251 -6.62 -9.88 6.74
C ILE A 251 -7.50 -9.91 7.99
N GLY A 252 -8.71 -9.37 7.93
CA GLY A 252 -9.63 -9.37 9.07
C GLY A 252 -10.06 -10.77 9.49
N GLN A 253 -10.25 -11.69 8.53
CA GLN A 253 -10.47 -13.12 8.84
C GLN A 253 -9.24 -13.77 9.46
N PHE A 254 -8.04 -13.48 8.98
CA PHE A 254 -6.79 -13.98 9.54
C PHE A 254 -6.62 -13.57 11.01
N VAL A 255 -6.81 -12.29 11.31
CA VAL A 255 -6.76 -11.76 12.69
C VAL A 255 -7.76 -12.49 13.58
N ARG A 256 -9.05 -12.52 13.18
CA ARG A 256 -10.12 -13.14 13.98
C ARG A 256 -9.88 -14.64 14.19
N SER A 257 -9.51 -15.37 13.14
CA SER A 257 -9.31 -16.83 13.22
C SER A 257 -8.09 -17.21 14.06
N THR A 258 -7.03 -16.40 14.01
CA THR A 258 -5.82 -16.65 14.79
C THR A 258 -6.02 -16.30 16.26
N MET A 259 -6.69 -15.18 16.56
CA MET A 259 -7.04 -14.80 17.92
C MET A 259 -7.96 -15.82 18.60
N GLU A 260 -8.94 -16.36 17.87
CA GLU A 260 -9.85 -17.41 18.38
C GLU A 260 -9.08 -18.69 18.79
N GLN A 261 -7.97 -19.02 18.14
CA GLN A 261 -7.17 -20.19 18.53
C GLN A 261 -6.33 -19.92 19.79
N CYS A 262 -6.01 -18.66 20.08
CA CYS A 262 -5.22 -18.26 21.24
C CYS A 262 -6.04 -18.17 22.53
N THR A 263 -7.36 -18.02 22.47
CA THR A 263 -8.24 -17.94 23.66
C THR A 263 -8.22 -19.21 24.51
N SER A 264 -7.76 -20.34 23.96
CA SER A 264 -7.59 -21.60 24.69
C SER A 264 -6.30 -21.68 25.54
N GLN A 265 -5.43 -20.65 25.49
CA GLN A 265 -4.17 -20.63 26.23
C GLN A 265 -4.30 -19.95 27.60
N LYS A 266 -3.52 -20.42 28.59
CA LYS A 266 -3.55 -19.91 29.98
C LYS A 266 -3.17 -18.42 30.11
N VAL A 267 -2.39 -17.89 29.17
CA VAL A 267 -2.08 -16.46 29.03
C VAL A 267 -2.27 -16.13 27.54
N PRO A 268 -3.36 -15.47 27.16
CA PRO A 268 -3.58 -15.08 25.77
C PRO A 268 -2.64 -13.91 25.43
N GLU A 269 -1.47 -14.22 24.90
CA GLU A 269 -0.61 -13.22 24.26
C GLU A 269 -0.95 -13.15 22.77
N MET A 270 -1.05 -11.93 22.25
CA MET A 270 -1.40 -11.74 20.85
C MET A 270 -0.21 -12.14 19.95
N PRO A 271 -0.39 -13.06 18.98
CA PRO A 271 0.72 -13.53 18.16
C PRO A 271 1.38 -12.40 17.36
N ALA A 272 2.71 -12.46 17.22
CA ALA A 272 3.48 -11.45 16.48
C ALA A 272 3.00 -11.25 15.03
N ASP A 273 2.50 -12.30 14.38
CA ASP A 273 1.94 -12.19 13.03
C ASP A 273 0.60 -11.43 13.03
N VAL A 274 -0.20 -11.55 14.10
CA VAL A 274 -1.43 -10.76 14.27
C VAL A 274 -1.07 -9.29 14.51
N VAL A 275 -0.08 -9.00 15.37
CA VAL A 275 0.47 -7.65 15.55
C VAL A 275 0.88 -7.04 14.21
N GLY A 276 1.66 -7.77 13.41
CA GLY A 276 2.10 -7.29 12.11
C GLY A 276 0.96 -7.03 11.13
N ALA A 277 -0.07 -7.88 11.13
CA ALA A 277 -1.27 -7.66 10.31
C ALA A 277 -2.05 -6.41 10.74
N LEU A 278 -2.18 -6.16 12.05
CA LEU A 278 -2.85 -4.96 12.58
C LEU A 278 -2.05 -3.69 12.28
N LEU A 279 -0.72 -3.73 12.41
CA LEU A 279 0.16 -2.63 12.02
C LEU A 279 0.05 -2.33 10.52
N PHE A 280 -0.06 -3.35 9.66
CA PHE A 280 -0.29 -3.13 8.23
C PHE A 280 -1.61 -2.38 8.00
N LEU A 281 -2.68 -2.74 8.69
CA LEU A 281 -3.99 -2.09 8.56
C LEU A 281 -3.97 -0.64 9.07
N GLU A 282 -3.24 -0.37 10.15
CA GLU A 282 -3.03 0.97 10.67
C GLU A 282 -2.25 1.84 9.68
N ASP A 283 -1.14 1.33 9.14
CA ASP A 283 -0.37 2.03 8.12
C ASP A 283 -1.16 2.18 6.81
N TYR A 284 -2.02 1.22 6.46
CA TYR A 284 -2.94 1.34 5.33
C TYR A 284 -3.85 2.56 5.50
N VAL A 285 -4.51 2.70 6.65
CA VAL A 285 -5.35 3.87 6.98
C VAL A 285 -4.52 5.16 6.93
N ARG A 286 -3.35 5.16 7.57
CA ARG A 286 -2.46 6.31 7.65
C ARG A 286 -2.01 6.81 6.27
N TYR A 287 -1.54 5.92 5.40
CA TYR A 287 -0.98 6.30 4.11
C TYR A 287 -2.03 6.58 3.04
N THR A 288 -3.16 5.88 3.08
CA THR A 288 -4.29 6.14 2.15
C THR A 288 -5.12 7.35 2.56
N LYS A 289 -5.00 7.80 3.82
CA LYS A 289 -5.85 8.83 4.43
C LYS A 289 -7.35 8.49 4.37
N LEU A 290 -7.67 7.20 4.27
CA LEU A 290 -9.05 6.73 4.32
C LEU A 290 -9.54 6.70 5.77
N PRO A 291 -10.86 6.81 6.00
CA PRO A 291 -11.41 6.74 7.34
C PRO A 291 -11.21 5.34 7.94
N ARG A 292 -10.91 5.30 9.24
CA ARG A 292 -10.64 4.08 10.01
C ARG A 292 -11.72 2.99 9.86
N ARG A 293 -12.98 3.40 9.66
CA ARG A 293 -14.14 2.54 9.38
C ARG A 293 -13.92 1.50 8.27
N VAL A 294 -13.04 1.79 7.31
CA VAL A 294 -12.70 0.86 6.21
C VAL A 294 -12.06 -0.42 6.75
N VAL A 295 -11.25 -0.32 7.80
CA VAL A 295 -10.61 -1.46 8.45
C VAL A 295 -11.51 -2.08 9.53
N GLU A 296 -12.21 -1.25 10.29
CA GLU A 296 -13.12 -1.69 11.37
C GLU A 296 -14.29 -2.54 10.85
N ALA A 297 -14.66 -2.39 9.58
CA ALA A 297 -15.60 -3.27 8.91
C ALA A 297 -15.14 -4.75 8.85
N HIS A 298 -13.85 -5.02 9.07
CA HIS A 298 -13.23 -6.34 8.92
C HIS A 298 -12.57 -6.87 10.20
N VAL A 299 -12.18 -6.00 11.13
CA VAL A 299 -11.52 -6.33 12.40
C VAL A 299 -12.31 -5.72 13.57
N PRO A 300 -12.59 -6.46 14.65
CA PRO A 300 -13.25 -5.91 15.83
C PRO A 300 -12.49 -4.73 16.45
N ASN A 301 -13.18 -3.63 16.76
CA ASN A 301 -12.58 -2.39 17.27
C ASN A 301 -11.69 -2.62 18.49
N PHE A 302 -12.16 -3.42 19.44
CA PHE A 302 -11.41 -3.75 20.66
C PHE A 302 -10.00 -4.31 20.35
N ILE A 303 -9.89 -5.25 19.40
CA ILE A 303 -8.60 -5.82 18.98
C ILE A 303 -7.73 -4.73 18.33
N PHE A 304 -8.35 -3.87 17.52
CA PHE A 304 -7.63 -2.83 16.80
C PHE A 304 -7.24 -1.63 17.68
N ASP A 305 -7.86 -1.44 18.84
CA ASP A 305 -7.46 -0.43 19.84
C ASP A 305 -6.41 -0.97 20.82
N GLU A 306 -6.61 -2.18 21.35
CA GLU A 306 -5.72 -2.73 22.39
C GLU A 306 -4.38 -3.22 21.85
N PHE A 307 -4.22 -3.46 20.54
CA PHE A 307 -2.96 -4.01 20.07
C PHE A 307 -1.77 -3.07 20.31
N ARG A 308 -1.99 -1.76 20.43
CA ARG A 308 -0.95 -0.77 20.75
C ARG A 308 -0.62 -0.69 22.25
N THR A 309 -1.55 -1.06 23.13
CA THR A 309 -1.33 -1.03 24.59
C THR A 309 -0.51 -2.23 25.07
N VAL A 310 -0.53 -3.33 24.31
CA VAL A 310 0.23 -4.57 24.59
C VAL A 310 1.66 -4.52 24.03
N LEU A 311 1.96 -3.56 23.13
CA LEU A 311 3.25 -3.45 22.44
C LEU A 311 4.34 -2.73 23.22
#